data_AF-A0A4Z1CL14-F1
#
_entry.id   AF-A0A4Z1CL14-F1
#
_cell.length_a   1.000
_cell.length_b   1.000
_cell.length_c   1.000
_cell.angle_alpha   90.00
_cell.angle_beta   90.00
_cell.angle_gamma   90.00
#
_symmetry.space_group_name_H-M   'P 1'
#
loop_
_entity.id
_entity.type
_entity.pdbx_description
1 polymer ?
#
loop_
_entity_poly.entity_id
_entity_poly.type
_entity_poly.pdbx_seq_one_letter_code
_entity_poly.pdbx_strand_id
1 'polypeptide(L)'
;MLVIVAPGQGAQTPGFLTPWLEDPVFAARFDWLATVAGIDLAHFGTEADAETIRDTKVAQPLLVATGLVAALDLFPHPADAFSRIGAVAGHSVGELTAAAGARAITAEQAMVLVRERGNAMADAAAITATGMTAVLGGDREEVLAAVERHGLTAANDNGPGQVVAAGTTEQLAAFAEDPPAKARLVPLSVAGAFHTTHMGPAVDRLSSLARSVSTHDPRTPVISNRDGQVVHDGRDVLRRIVGQIANPVRWDLCMETMSDLGVTGILEMPPAGTLTGIAKRALKGVETFALKTPDQLDAAREFCDKHGEASMIETTPTWRMVVSPAKGTFHLSSEAVERDALEPGVVIGAVASLRDRVDVSAPHGGSVVEWLVEDGDLVSPGQPLLRLHPEGSS
;
A
#
# COMPACT_ATOMS: atom_id res chain seq x y z
N MET A 1 -10.82 -6.11 -14.25
CA MET A 1 -10.28 -5.13 -13.27
C MET A 1 -9.20 -5.75 -12.37
N LEU A 2 -8.09 -5.03 -12.14
CA LEU A 2 -6.99 -5.43 -11.24
C LEU A 2 -7.14 -4.82 -9.84
N VAL A 3 -6.88 -5.61 -8.80
CA VAL A 3 -6.76 -5.15 -7.41
C VAL A 3 -5.38 -5.50 -6.84
N ILE A 4 -4.71 -4.52 -6.23
CA ILE A 4 -3.47 -4.76 -5.47
C ILE A 4 -3.82 -4.91 -3.99
N VAL A 5 -3.35 -5.99 -3.36
CA VAL A 5 -3.57 -6.25 -1.94
C VAL A 5 -2.25 -6.29 -1.16
N ALA A 6 -2.26 -5.70 0.04
CA ALA A 6 -1.13 -5.72 0.95
C ALA A 6 -1.39 -6.65 2.14
N PRO A 7 -0.48 -7.59 2.46
CA PRO A 7 -0.68 -8.57 3.52
C PRO A 7 -0.63 -7.93 4.92
N GLY A 8 -1.25 -8.63 5.87
CA GLY A 8 -1.17 -8.32 7.29
C GLY A 8 -0.05 -9.05 8.02
N GLN A 9 0.04 -8.84 9.33
CA GLN A 9 0.99 -9.55 10.19
C GLN A 9 0.76 -11.07 10.16
N GLY A 10 1.84 -11.83 10.06
CA GLY A 10 1.84 -13.30 9.96
C GLY A 10 2.16 -13.81 8.55
N ALA A 11 2.26 -12.93 7.55
CA ALA A 11 2.70 -13.28 6.21
C ALA A 11 4.23 -13.40 6.06
N GLN A 12 4.99 -12.74 6.94
CA GLN A 12 6.45 -12.74 6.91
C GLN A 12 7.05 -14.07 7.36
N THR A 13 8.12 -14.49 6.69
CA THR A 13 8.95 -15.66 7.04
C THR A 13 10.41 -15.23 7.20
N PRO A 14 11.21 -15.87 8.06
CA PRO A 14 12.63 -15.56 8.18
C PRO A 14 13.35 -15.51 6.82
N GLY A 15 14.16 -14.48 6.59
CA GLY A 15 14.96 -14.32 5.38
C GLY A 15 14.21 -13.88 4.12
N PHE A 16 12.90 -13.57 4.19
CA PHE A 16 12.12 -13.24 2.99
C PHE A 16 12.62 -11.97 2.27
N LEU A 17 13.30 -11.07 2.98
CA LEU A 17 13.79 -9.81 2.43
C LEU A 17 15.15 -9.95 1.73
N THR A 18 15.90 -11.04 1.99
CA THR A 18 17.24 -11.26 1.44
C THR A 18 17.34 -11.02 -0.08
N PRO A 19 16.51 -11.65 -0.94
CA PRO A 19 16.63 -11.45 -2.38
C PRO A 19 16.27 -10.02 -2.81
N TRP A 20 15.44 -9.30 -2.05
CA TRP A 20 15.06 -7.92 -2.36
C TRP A 20 16.21 -6.93 -2.10
N LEU A 21 17.03 -7.17 -1.08
CA LEU A 21 18.17 -6.31 -0.74
C LEU A 21 19.38 -6.51 -1.67
N GLU A 22 19.34 -7.49 -2.58
CA GLU A 22 20.38 -7.66 -3.61
C GLU A 22 20.37 -6.52 -4.63
N ASP A 23 19.22 -5.88 -4.86
CA ASP A 23 19.13 -4.64 -5.66
C ASP A 23 19.54 -3.42 -4.81
N PRO A 24 20.63 -2.70 -5.18
CA PRO A 24 21.07 -1.52 -4.46
C PRO A 24 20.02 -0.39 -4.40
N VAL A 25 19.15 -0.28 -5.39
CA VAL A 25 18.09 0.76 -5.42
C VAL A 25 17.00 0.41 -4.42
N PHE A 26 16.56 -0.85 -4.38
CA PHE A 26 15.64 -1.33 -3.35
C PHE A 26 16.26 -1.14 -1.96
N ALA A 27 17.50 -1.59 -1.76
CA ALA A 27 18.21 -1.50 -0.48
C ALA A 27 18.31 -0.05 0.03
N ALA A 28 18.67 0.91 -0.83
CA ALA A 28 18.76 2.32 -0.45
C ALA A 28 17.41 2.94 -0.07
N ARG A 29 16.34 2.62 -0.81
CA ARG A 29 14.97 3.07 -0.48
C ARG A 29 14.46 2.45 0.81
N PHE A 30 14.79 1.17 1.02
CA PHE A 30 14.41 0.43 2.21
C PHE A 30 15.13 0.96 3.46
N ASP A 31 16.42 1.28 3.35
CA ASP A 31 17.21 1.93 4.41
C ASP A 31 16.65 3.31 4.80
N TRP A 32 16.17 4.09 3.84
CA TRP A 32 15.47 5.34 4.12
C TRP A 32 14.21 5.11 4.98
N LEU A 33 13.36 4.15 4.61
CA LEU A 33 12.15 3.83 5.38
C LEU A 33 12.48 3.22 6.76
N ALA A 34 13.55 2.42 6.85
CA ALA A 34 14.08 1.90 8.11
C ALA A 34 14.52 3.03 9.04
N THR A 35 15.22 4.04 8.50
CA THR A 35 15.62 5.25 9.23
C THR A 35 14.40 6.04 9.74
N VAL A 36 13.39 6.24 8.90
CA VAL A 36 12.13 6.92 9.30
C VAL A 36 11.42 6.16 10.41
N ALA A 37 11.41 4.82 10.33
CA ALA A 37 10.82 3.95 11.33
C ALA A 37 11.73 3.75 12.57
N GLY A 38 12.99 4.18 12.54
CA GLY A 38 13.93 4.03 13.66
C GLY A 38 14.18 2.57 14.05
N ILE A 39 14.13 1.65 13.09
CA ILE A 39 14.28 0.20 13.30
C ILE A 39 15.12 -0.41 12.16
N ASP A 40 16.01 -1.34 12.50
CA ASP A 40 16.86 -2.03 11.52
C ASP A 40 16.07 -3.10 10.76
N LEU A 41 15.24 -2.63 9.81
CA LEU A 41 14.38 -3.52 9.02
C LEU A 41 15.17 -4.50 8.16
N ALA A 42 16.39 -4.13 7.73
CA ALA A 42 17.24 -5.01 6.93
C ALA A 42 17.62 -6.24 7.76
N HIS A 43 18.17 -6.04 8.95
CA HIS A 43 18.50 -7.14 9.87
C HIS A 43 17.27 -8.02 10.18
N PHE A 44 16.12 -7.41 10.51
CA PHE A 44 14.92 -8.19 10.83
C PHE A 44 14.34 -8.95 9.63
N GLY A 45 14.48 -8.42 8.41
CA GLY A 45 14.00 -9.09 7.20
C GLY A 45 14.90 -10.23 6.71
N THR A 46 16.16 -10.27 7.13
CA THR A 46 17.17 -11.23 6.63
C THR A 46 17.63 -12.24 7.68
N GLU A 47 17.96 -11.78 8.88
CA GLU A 47 18.69 -12.55 9.90
C GLU A 47 17.83 -12.96 11.09
N ALA A 48 16.73 -12.25 11.35
CA ALA A 48 15.89 -12.54 12.51
C ALA A 48 15.21 -13.92 12.43
N ASP A 49 15.13 -14.56 13.58
CA ASP A 49 14.41 -15.82 13.72
C ASP A 49 12.89 -15.65 13.61
N ALA A 50 12.20 -16.79 13.60
CA ALA A 50 10.75 -16.82 13.40
C ALA A 50 9.99 -16.10 14.54
N GLU A 51 10.50 -16.09 15.76
CA GLU A 51 9.85 -15.43 16.90
C GLU A 51 10.02 -13.91 16.83
N THR A 52 11.26 -13.46 16.63
CA THR A 52 11.65 -12.05 16.56
C THR A 52 10.95 -11.35 15.39
N ILE A 53 10.92 -11.97 14.20
CA ILE A 53 10.25 -11.38 13.03
C ILE A 53 8.72 -11.35 13.19
N ARG A 54 8.15 -12.07 14.16
CA ARG A 54 6.72 -12.02 14.52
C ARG A 54 6.40 -11.00 15.60
N ASP A 55 7.39 -10.44 16.29
CA ASP A 55 7.17 -9.34 17.22
C ASP A 55 6.40 -8.22 16.52
N THR A 56 5.34 -7.75 17.15
CA THR A 56 4.41 -6.78 16.56
C THR A 56 5.10 -5.43 16.26
N LYS A 57 6.11 -5.06 17.04
CA LYS A 57 6.93 -3.87 16.85
C LYS A 57 7.87 -3.99 15.63
N VAL A 58 8.23 -5.22 15.26
CA VAL A 58 9.11 -5.54 14.12
C VAL A 58 8.29 -5.79 12.85
N ALA A 59 7.35 -6.73 12.93
CA ALA A 59 6.59 -7.24 11.79
C ALA A 59 5.83 -6.14 11.05
N GLN A 60 5.18 -5.23 11.78
CA GLN A 60 4.35 -4.20 11.18
C GLN A 60 5.14 -3.23 10.28
N PRO A 61 6.17 -2.53 10.77
CA PRO A 61 6.98 -1.66 9.92
C PRO A 61 7.72 -2.43 8.81
N LEU A 62 8.17 -3.66 9.09
CA LEU A 62 8.80 -4.51 8.07
C LEU A 62 7.87 -4.78 6.88
N LEU A 63 6.64 -5.20 7.14
CA LEU A 63 5.64 -5.48 6.09
C LEU A 63 5.26 -4.23 5.30
N VAL A 64 5.07 -3.09 5.98
CA VAL A 64 4.71 -1.83 5.31
C VAL A 64 5.86 -1.35 4.42
N ALA A 65 7.09 -1.32 4.94
CA ALA A 65 8.25 -0.91 4.15
C ALA A 65 8.44 -1.80 2.91
N THR A 66 8.36 -3.12 3.07
CA THR A 66 8.53 -4.05 1.94
C THR A 66 7.48 -3.82 0.87
N GLY A 67 6.20 -3.73 1.25
CA GLY A 67 5.12 -3.49 0.29
C GLY A 67 5.28 -2.16 -0.46
N LEU A 68 5.72 -1.10 0.23
CA LEU A 68 5.91 0.22 -0.38
C LEU A 68 7.10 0.26 -1.35
N VAL A 69 8.25 -0.31 -0.98
CA VAL A 69 9.42 -0.30 -1.87
C VAL A 69 9.20 -1.25 -3.05
N ALA A 70 8.63 -2.44 -2.82
CA ALA A 70 8.30 -3.37 -3.91
C ALA A 70 7.29 -2.78 -4.91
N ALA A 71 6.39 -1.91 -4.46
CA ALA A 71 5.47 -1.20 -5.36
C ALA A 71 6.20 -0.26 -6.32
N LEU A 72 7.32 0.35 -5.91
CA LEU A 72 8.13 1.22 -6.76
C LEU A 72 8.89 0.44 -7.83
N ASP A 73 9.18 -0.84 -7.59
CA ASP A 73 9.81 -1.69 -8.60
C ASP A 73 8.77 -2.31 -9.52
N LEU A 74 7.60 -2.67 -8.98
CA LEU A 74 6.47 -3.13 -9.80
C LEU A 74 5.98 -2.03 -10.75
N PHE A 75 5.92 -0.78 -10.27
CA PHE A 75 5.51 0.41 -11.03
C PHE A 75 6.57 1.52 -10.95
N PRO A 76 7.63 1.46 -11.79
CA PRO A 76 8.71 2.46 -11.79
C PRO A 76 8.23 3.90 -12.00
N HIS A 77 7.14 4.07 -12.76
CA HIS A 77 6.41 5.33 -12.86
C HIS A 77 5.08 5.20 -12.11
N PRO A 78 4.90 5.88 -10.96
CA PRO A 78 3.68 5.75 -10.16
C PRO A 78 2.38 6.08 -10.90
N ALA A 79 2.45 6.89 -11.96
CA ALA A 79 1.31 7.21 -12.82
C ALA A 79 0.76 5.96 -13.54
N ASP A 80 1.62 5.00 -13.88
CA ASP A 80 1.24 3.73 -14.52
C ASP A 80 0.42 2.86 -13.57
N ALA A 81 0.68 2.97 -12.26
CA ALA A 81 -0.10 2.25 -11.25
C ALA A 81 -1.54 2.78 -11.21
N PHE A 82 -1.70 4.11 -11.16
CA PHE A 82 -3.01 4.76 -11.07
C PHE A 82 -3.88 4.56 -12.29
N SER A 83 -3.28 4.33 -13.47
CA SER A 83 -4.02 4.05 -14.69
C SER A 83 -4.39 2.58 -14.88
N ARG A 84 -3.88 1.65 -14.05
CA ARG A 84 -4.09 0.20 -14.23
C ARG A 84 -4.82 -0.46 -13.06
N ILE A 85 -4.67 0.09 -11.86
CA ILE A 85 -5.21 -0.50 -10.64
C ILE A 85 -6.62 0.04 -10.40
N GLY A 86 -7.61 -0.85 -10.39
CA GLY A 86 -9.02 -0.50 -10.13
C GLY A 86 -9.32 -0.26 -8.65
N ALA A 87 -8.63 -0.97 -7.75
CA ALA A 87 -8.69 -0.70 -6.31
C ALA A 87 -7.45 -1.24 -5.58
N VAL A 88 -7.21 -0.72 -4.37
CA VAL A 88 -6.27 -1.28 -3.41
C VAL A 88 -6.97 -1.68 -2.13
N ALA A 89 -6.46 -2.72 -1.48
CA ALA A 89 -6.87 -3.11 -0.15
C ALA A 89 -5.66 -3.58 0.64
N GLY A 90 -5.74 -3.55 1.97
CA GLY A 90 -4.73 -4.18 2.80
C GLY A 90 -5.37 -4.90 3.96
N HIS A 91 -4.79 -5.99 4.42
CA HIS A 91 -5.31 -6.73 5.57
C HIS A 91 -4.66 -6.25 6.85
N SER A 92 -5.46 -5.80 7.82
CA SER A 92 -4.96 -5.26 9.08
C SER A 92 -3.94 -4.12 8.86
N VAL A 93 -2.68 -4.31 9.26
CA VAL A 93 -1.58 -3.34 9.05
C VAL A 93 -1.36 -3.01 7.57
N GLY A 94 -1.70 -3.92 6.65
CA GLY A 94 -1.58 -3.71 5.22
C GLY A 94 -2.40 -2.52 4.72
N GLU A 95 -3.44 -2.07 5.44
CA GLU A 95 -4.19 -0.85 5.06
C GLU A 95 -3.29 0.40 5.03
N LEU A 96 -2.19 0.44 5.80
CA LEU A 96 -1.21 1.52 5.72
C LEU A 96 -0.40 1.48 4.41
N THR A 97 -0.01 0.29 3.95
CA THR A 97 0.61 0.10 2.64
C THR A 97 -0.35 0.50 1.52
N ALA A 98 -1.61 0.08 1.60
CA ALA A 98 -2.63 0.43 0.62
C ALA A 98 -2.91 1.93 0.59
N ALA A 99 -3.06 2.57 1.76
CA ALA A 99 -3.29 4.01 1.87
C ALA A 99 -2.14 4.84 1.31
N ALA A 100 -0.88 4.47 1.61
CA ALA A 100 0.29 5.15 1.05
C ALA A 100 0.46 4.88 -0.45
N GLY A 101 0.22 3.64 -0.91
CA GLY A 101 0.22 3.30 -2.33
C GLY A 101 -0.83 4.07 -3.14
N ALA A 102 -2.01 4.29 -2.56
CA ALA A 102 -3.06 5.14 -3.14
C ALA A 102 -2.84 6.66 -2.93
N ARG A 103 -1.73 7.07 -2.30
CA ARG A 103 -1.39 8.47 -1.96
C ARG A 103 -2.37 9.17 -1.02
N ALA A 104 -3.10 8.44 -0.20
CA ALA A 104 -3.88 9.03 0.88
C ALA A 104 -2.97 9.67 1.96
N ILE A 105 -1.81 9.06 2.19
CA ILE A 105 -0.72 9.53 3.06
C ILE A 105 0.63 9.29 2.36
N THR A 106 1.72 9.90 2.82
CA THR A 106 3.07 9.61 2.28
C THR A 106 3.64 8.31 2.85
N ALA A 107 4.67 7.78 2.19
CA ALA A 107 5.40 6.61 2.68
C ALA A 107 6.03 6.88 4.06
N GLU A 108 6.62 8.05 4.27
CA GLU A 108 7.23 8.43 5.55
C GLU A 108 6.19 8.53 6.66
N GLN A 109 5.02 9.12 6.36
CA GLN A 109 3.91 9.18 7.31
C GLN A 109 3.41 7.78 7.66
N ALA A 110 3.28 6.89 6.68
CA ALA A 110 2.92 5.49 6.91
C ALA A 110 3.95 4.79 7.80
N MET A 111 5.25 5.03 7.59
CA MET A 111 6.33 4.44 8.40
C MET A 111 6.35 4.96 9.84
N VAL A 112 6.09 6.25 10.07
CA VAL A 112 5.92 6.80 11.42
C VAL A 112 4.68 6.20 12.08
N LEU A 113 3.55 6.17 11.39
CA LEU A 113 2.29 5.63 11.90
C LEU A 113 2.41 4.15 12.26
N VAL A 114 3.01 3.33 11.39
CA VAL A 114 3.11 1.88 11.62
C VAL A 114 4.06 1.55 12.77
N ARG A 115 5.16 2.30 12.93
CA ARG A 115 6.03 2.17 14.10
C ARG A 115 5.26 2.44 15.39
N GLU A 116 4.55 3.56 15.44
CA GLU A 116 3.75 3.90 16.62
C GLU A 116 2.59 2.91 16.83
N ARG A 117 1.99 2.40 15.74
CA ARG A 117 0.95 1.34 15.78
C ARG A 117 1.49 0.08 16.44
N GLY A 118 2.62 -0.43 15.97
CA GLY A 118 3.24 -1.65 16.48
C GLY A 118 3.60 -1.52 17.96
N ASN A 119 4.19 -0.38 18.35
CA ASN A 119 4.50 -0.07 19.74
C ASN A 119 3.24 0.01 20.61
N ALA A 120 2.25 0.80 20.21
CA ALA A 120 1.04 1.02 20.99
C ALA A 120 0.22 -0.27 21.14
N MET A 121 0.14 -1.10 20.10
CA MET A 121 -0.56 -2.39 20.16
C MET A 121 0.16 -3.39 21.06
N ALA A 122 1.50 -3.43 21.03
CA ALA A 122 2.27 -4.28 21.95
C ALA A 122 2.11 -3.81 23.41
N ASP A 123 2.13 -2.50 23.65
CA ASP A 123 1.91 -1.93 24.99
C ASP A 123 0.50 -2.24 25.50
N ALA A 124 -0.53 -2.13 24.63
CA ALA A 124 -1.91 -2.49 24.98
C ALA A 124 -2.08 -3.98 25.27
N ALA A 125 -1.42 -4.84 24.49
CA ALA A 125 -1.45 -6.30 24.69
C ALA A 125 -0.81 -6.72 26.02
N ALA A 126 0.15 -5.97 26.54
CA ALA A 126 0.79 -6.24 27.83
C ALA A 126 -0.10 -5.92 29.06
N ILE A 127 -1.22 -5.20 28.88
CA ILE A 127 -2.12 -4.81 29.98
C ILE A 127 -2.92 -6.00 30.51
N THR A 128 -3.35 -6.90 29.62
CA THR A 128 -4.20 -8.04 29.97
C THR A 128 -3.81 -9.24 29.14
N ALA A 129 -3.64 -10.40 29.79
CA ALA A 129 -3.36 -11.66 29.11
C ALA A 129 -4.50 -11.99 28.13
N THR A 130 -4.21 -11.87 26.84
CA THR A 130 -5.16 -12.06 25.74
C THR A 130 -4.46 -12.77 24.59
N GLY A 131 -5.23 -13.29 23.65
CA GLY A 131 -4.69 -13.99 22.49
C GLY A 131 -5.66 -14.04 21.33
N MET A 132 -5.27 -14.80 20.30
CA MET A 132 -6.08 -15.04 19.12
C MET A 132 -5.99 -16.51 18.70
N THR A 133 -7.09 -17.07 18.23
CA THR A 133 -7.19 -18.45 17.71
C THR A 133 -7.87 -18.41 16.35
N ALA A 134 -7.19 -18.92 15.33
CA ALA A 134 -7.79 -19.15 14.02
C ALA A 134 -8.74 -20.36 14.09
N VAL A 135 -9.95 -20.15 13.60
CA VAL A 135 -11.02 -21.14 13.43
C VAL A 135 -11.10 -21.48 11.95
N LEU A 136 -10.67 -22.69 11.58
CA LEU A 136 -10.53 -23.12 10.20
C LEU A 136 -11.60 -24.16 9.85
N GLY A 137 -12.42 -23.89 8.83
CA GLY A 137 -13.60 -24.70 8.51
C GLY A 137 -14.79 -24.42 9.42
N GLY A 138 -15.70 -25.39 9.55
CA GLY A 138 -16.99 -25.21 10.20
C GLY A 138 -18.00 -24.41 9.37
N ASP A 139 -19.25 -24.40 9.82
CA ASP A 139 -20.26 -23.47 9.31
C ASP A 139 -19.99 -22.06 9.88
N ARG A 140 -20.06 -21.03 9.03
CA ARG A 140 -19.66 -19.67 9.41
C ARG A 140 -20.59 -19.10 10.48
N GLU A 141 -21.90 -19.32 10.38
CA GLU A 141 -22.85 -18.80 11.35
C GLU A 141 -22.68 -19.50 12.71
N GLU A 142 -22.49 -20.82 12.70
CA GLU A 142 -22.18 -21.59 13.91
C GLU A 142 -20.86 -21.13 14.57
N VAL A 143 -19.82 -20.86 13.77
CA VAL A 143 -18.53 -20.36 14.27
C VAL A 143 -18.71 -18.99 14.92
N LEU A 144 -19.39 -18.04 14.26
CA LEU A 144 -19.60 -16.69 14.80
C LEU A 144 -20.44 -16.73 16.09
N ALA A 145 -21.51 -17.53 16.10
CA ALA A 145 -22.34 -17.72 17.28
C ALA A 145 -21.56 -18.33 18.46
N ALA A 146 -20.68 -19.30 18.19
CA ALA A 146 -19.82 -19.88 19.22
C ALA A 146 -18.82 -18.84 19.77
N VAL A 147 -18.16 -18.07 18.90
CA VAL A 147 -17.24 -16.99 19.31
C VAL A 147 -17.96 -16.00 20.25
N GLU A 148 -19.14 -15.52 19.85
CA GLU A 148 -19.95 -14.60 20.66
C GLU A 148 -20.37 -15.21 22.01
N ARG A 149 -20.83 -16.48 22.00
CA ARG A 149 -21.26 -17.20 23.21
C ARG A 149 -20.16 -17.32 24.27
N HIS A 150 -18.89 -17.39 23.86
CA HIS A 150 -17.74 -17.40 24.77
C HIS A 150 -17.23 -16.00 25.14
N GLY A 151 -17.94 -14.93 24.71
CA GLY A 151 -17.54 -13.55 24.94
C GLY A 151 -16.29 -13.13 24.16
N LEU A 152 -15.90 -13.90 23.14
CA LEU A 152 -14.81 -13.58 22.24
C LEU A 152 -15.28 -12.63 21.15
N THR A 153 -14.33 -11.93 20.53
CA THR A 153 -14.57 -11.13 19.33
C THR A 153 -14.11 -11.91 18.09
N ALA A 154 -14.91 -11.91 17.04
CA ALA A 154 -14.45 -12.32 15.70
C ALA A 154 -13.55 -11.22 15.11
N ALA A 155 -12.29 -11.19 15.56
CA ALA A 155 -11.31 -10.16 15.26
C ALA A 155 -10.96 -10.08 13.77
N ASN A 156 -10.98 -11.21 13.07
CA ASN A 156 -10.86 -11.25 11.62
C ASN A 156 -11.94 -12.18 11.07
N ASP A 157 -12.79 -11.66 10.19
CA ASP A 157 -13.62 -12.47 9.32
C ASP A 157 -12.98 -12.48 7.93
N ASN A 158 -12.24 -13.55 7.64
CA ASN A 158 -11.51 -13.69 6.39
C ASN A 158 -12.36 -14.32 5.28
N GLY A 159 -13.67 -14.51 5.52
CA GLY A 159 -14.59 -15.15 4.60
C GLY A 159 -14.60 -16.68 4.73
N PRO A 160 -15.05 -17.39 3.68
CA PRO A 160 -15.34 -18.81 3.76
C PRO A 160 -14.19 -19.67 4.31
N GLY A 161 -14.47 -20.31 5.45
CA GLY A 161 -13.59 -21.29 6.07
C GLY A 161 -12.49 -20.71 6.96
N GLN A 162 -12.47 -19.41 7.27
CA GLN A 162 -11.54 -18.85 8.25
C GLN A 162 -12.08 -17.62 8.99
N VAL A 163 -12.24 -17.77 10.30
CA VAL A 163 -12.46 -16.67 11.26
C VAL A 163 -11.34 -16.68 12.29
N VAL A 164 -10.98 -15.55 12.87
CA VAL A 164 -10.06 -15.47 14.02
C VAL A 164 -10.82 -14.98 15.24
N ALA A 165 -10.91 -15.84 16.25
CA ALA A 165 -11.49 -15.51 17.54
C ALA A 165 -10.43 -14.89 18.45
N ALA A 166 -10.76 -13.83 19.17
CA ALA A 166 -9.83 -13.10 20.03
C ALA A 166 -10.48 -12.63 21.33
N GLY A 167 -9.72 -12.68 22.42
CA GLY A 167 -10.18 -12.28 23.76
C GLY A 167 -9.19 -12.72 24.83
N THR A 168 -9.64 -12.88 26.07
CA THR A 168 -8.77 -13.31 27.17
C THR A 168 -8.34 -14.76 27.04
N THR A 169 -7.25 -15.12 27.71
CA THR A 169 -6.75 -16.50 27.77
C THR A 169 -7.80 -17.48 28.31
N GLU A 170 -8.61 -17.05 29.27
CA GLU A 170 -9.67 -17.85 29.88
C GLU A 170 -10.83 -18.07 28.90
N GLN A 171 -11.23 -17.04 28.16
CA GLN A 171 -12.28 -17.14 27.14
C GLN A 171 -11.86 -18.09 26.01
N LEU A 172 -10.61 -17.98 25.56
CA LEU A 172 -10.06 -18.86 24.52
C LEU A 172 -9.92 -20.31 24.99
N ALA A 173 -9.55 -20.54 26.26
CA ALA A 173 -9.52 -21.87 26.85
C ALA A 173 -10.92 -22.47 26.90
N ALA A 174 -11.93 -21.71 27.36
CA ALA A 174 -13.32 -22.16 27.37
C ALA A 174 -13.86 -22.47 25.95
N PHE A 175 -13.50 -21.65 24.97
CA PHE A 175 -13.85 -21.87 23.56
C PHE A 175 -13.19 -23.12 22.97
N ALA A 176 -11.98 -23.48 23.42
CA ALA A 176 -11.29 -24.69 22.98
C ALA A 176 -11.94 -25.99 23.49
N GLU A 177 -12.65 -25.94 24.62
CA GLU A 177 -13.40 -27.07 25.18
C GLU A 177 -14.77 -27.29 24.51
N ASP A 178 -15.32 -26.27 23.83
CA ASP A 178 -16.58 -26.34 23.08
C ASP A 178 -16.41 -25.79 21.64
N PRO A 179 -15.55 -26.43 20.81
CA PRO A 179 -15.25 -25.93 19.49
C PRO A 179 -16.45 -26.09 18.52
N PRO A 180 -16.61 -25.18 17.54
CA PRO A 180 -17.62 -25.32 16.50
C PRO A 180 -17.47 -26.63 15.73
N ALA A 181 -18.60 -27.21 15.31
CA ALA A 181 -18.59 -28.48 14.60
C ALA A 181 -17.78 -28.38 13.30
N LYS A 182 -16.94 -29.39 13.03
CA LYS A 182 -16.08 -29.48 11.83
C LYS A 182 -15.10 -28.30 11.65
N ALA A 183 -14.85 -27.53 12.70
CA ALA A 183 -13.81 -26.50 12.72
C ALA A 183 -12.53 -27.04 13.38
N ARG A 184 -11.38 -26.58 12.89
CA ARG A 184 -10.07 -26.80 13.51
C ARG A 184 -9.60 -25.51 14.15
N LEU A 185 -9.23 -25.57 15.43
CA LEU A 185 -8.69 -24.43 16.17
C LEU A 185 -7.16 -24.42 16.10
N VAL A 186 -6.59 -23.25 15.83
CA VAL A 186 -5.14 -23.03 15.77
C VAL A 186 -4.80 -21.74 16.53
N PRO A 187 -4.20 -21.84 17.73
CA PRO A 187 -3.69 -20.66 18.44
C PRO A 187 -2.66 -19.91 17.59
N LEU A 188 -2.76 -18.58 17.57
CA LEU A 188 -1.84 -17.73 16.83
C LEU A 188 -0.72 -17.21 17.74
N SER A 189 0.50 -17.18 17.19
CA SER A 189 1.67 -16.60 17.86
C SER A 189 1.65 -15.07 17.68
N VAL A 190 0.82 -14.41 18.48
CA VAL A 190 0.64 -12.95 18.52
C VAL A 190 0.69 -12.44 19.94
N ALA A 191 1.03 -11.15 20.11
CA ALA A 191 1.22 -10.56 21.44
C ALA A 191 -0.09 -10.40 22.24
N GLY A 192 -1.25 -10.31 21.57
CA GLY A 192 -2.55 -10.17 22.24
C GLY A 192 -3.74 -10.22 21.30
N ALA A 193 -4.93 -9.95 21.83
CA ALA A 193 -6.19 -9.93 21.08
C ALA A 193 -6.35 -8.68 20.21
N PHE A 194 -5.66 -8.62 19.08
CA PHE A 194 -5.79 -7.52 18.11
C PHE A 194 -7.21 -7.41 17.55
N HIS A 195 -7.61 -6.22 17.10
CA HIS A 195 -8.94 -5.96 16.51
C HIS A 195 -10.10 -6.18 17.48
N THR A 196 -9.83 -5.99 18.77
CA THR A 196 -10.81 -6.07 19.86
C THR A 196 -10.73 -4.83 20.75
N THR A 197 -11.69 -4.69 21.65
CA THR A 197 -11.72 -3.62 22.66
C THR A 197 -10.47 -3.57 23.54
N HIS A 198 -9.72 -4.67 23.68
CA HIS A 198 -8.45 -4.70 24.41
C HIS A 198 -7.38 -3.77 23.81
N MET A 199 -7.52 -3.41 22.53
CA MET A 199 -6.61 -2.48 21.85
C MET A 199 -7.02 -1.01 21.96
N GLY A 200 -8.05 -0.68 22.74
CA GLY A 200 -8.50 0.71 22.96
C GLY A 200 -7.38 1.70 23.29
N PRO A 201 -6.45 1.39 24.21
CA PRO A 201 -5.31 2.28 24.52
C PRO A 201 -4.41 2.58 23.31
N ALA A 202 -4.27 1.62 22.38
CA ALA A 202 -3.51 1.82 21.16
C ALA A 202 -4.23 2.78 20.19
N VAL A 203 -5.57 2.69 20.11
CA VAL A 203 -6.40 3.62 19.33
C VAL A 203 -6.25 5.04 19.87
N ASP A 204 -6.26 5.25 21.19
CA ASP A 204 -6.11 6.58 21.78
C ASP A 204 -4.78 7.24 21.40
N ARG A 205 -3.68 6.49 21.54
CA ARG A 205 -2.34 6.95 21.17
C ARG A 205 -2.26 7.31 19.69
N LEU A 206 -2.76 6.44 18.81
CA LEU A 206 -2.70 6.68 17.37
C LEU A 206 -3.67 7.76 16.89
N SER A 207 -4.82 7.91 17.54
CA SER A 207 -5.77 8.99 17.23
C SER A 207 -5.17 10.36 17.52
N SER A 208 -4.33 10.47 18.56
CA SER A 208 -3.59 11.70 18.85
C SER A 208 -2.59 12.02 17.74
N LEU A 209 -1.79 11.03 17.33
CA LEU A 209 -0.79 11.17 16.27
C LEU A 209 -1.42 11.44 14.90
N ALA A 210 -2.55 10.81 14.58
CA ALA A 210 -3.23 10.95 13.31
C ALA A 210 -3.67 12.40 13.02
N ARG A 211 -3.85 13.23 14.06
CA ARG A 211 -4.18 14.66 13.89
C ARG A 211 -3.08 15.47 13.23
N SER A 212 -1.82 15.04 13.30
CA SER A 212 -0.70 15.71 12.64
C SER A 212 -0.37 15.14 11.25
N VAL A 213 -1.14 14.17 10.77
CA VAL A 213 -0.92 13.53 9.48
C VAL A 213 -1.69 14.28 8.40
N SER A 214 -0.95 14.88 7.47
CA SER A 214 -1.52 15.39 6.22
C SER A 214 -2.11 14.24 5.41
N THR A 215 -3.35 14.41 4.96
CA THR A 215 -4.08 13.42 4.17
C THR A 215 -4.54 14.03 2.85
N HIS A 216 -4.67 13.19 1.83
CA HIS A 216 -5.19 13.55 0.50
C HIS A 216 -6.21 12.52 0.06
N ASP A 217 -7.13 12.92 -0.83
CA ASP A 217 -8.05 11.95 -1.42
C ASP A 217 -7.26 10.94 -2.25
N PRO A 218 -7.49 9.63 -2.03
CA PRO A 218 -6.73 8.58 -2.69
C PRO A 218 -6.88 8.63 -4.22
N ARG A 219 -5.77 8.44 -4.91
CA ARG A 219 -5.69 8.35 -6.39
C ARG A 219 -6.21 7.02 -6.93
N THR A 220 -6.30 6.00 -6.08
CA THR A 220 -6.87 4.69 -6.39
C THR A 220 -7.87 4.33 -5.30
N PRO A 221 -9.07 3.82 -5.65
CA PRO A 221 -10.06 3.40 -4.67
C PRO A 221 -9.47 2.52 -3.55
N VAL A 222 -9.70 2.89 -2.28
CA VAL A 222 -9.22 2.12 -1.12
C VAL A 222 -10.39 1.37 -0.50
N ILE A 223 -10.30 0.05 -0.42
CA ILE A 223 -11.31 -0.82 0.21
C ILE A 223 -11.00 -0.96 1.70
N SER A 224 -11.92 -0.54 2.57
CA SER A 224 -11.70 -0.52 4.02
C SER A 224 -12.03 -1.86 4.68
N ASN A 225 -11.19 -2.26 5.64
CA ASN A 225 -11.44 -3.45 6.48
C ASN A 225 -12.61 -3.29 7.44
N ARG A 226 -13.12 -2.08 7.67
CA ARG A 226 -14.19 -1.83 8.63
C ARG A 226 -15.52 -2.45 8.19
N ASP A 227 -15.85 -2.27 6.92
CA ASP A 227 -17.17 -2.56 6.35
C ASP A 227 -17.12 -2.96 4.87
N GLY A 228 -15.92 -3.16 4.32
CA GLY A 228 -15.73 -3.47 2.90
C GLY A 228 -15.91 -2.27 1.97
N GLN A 229 -16.32 -1.10 2.46
CA GLN A 229 -16.65 0.02 1.57
C GLN A 229 -15.41 0.62 0.91
N VAL A 230 -15.60 1.08 -0.33
CA VAL A 230 -14.65 1.95 -1.02
C VAL A 230 -14.67 3.34 -0.37
N VAL A 231 -13.49 3.85 -0.03
CA VAL A 231 -13.32 5.15 0.63
C VAL A 231 -12.58 6.09 -0.31
N HIS A 232 -13.14 7.29 -0.49
CA HIS A 232 -12.61 8.33 -1.40
C HIS A 232 -12.09 9.57 -0.68
N ASP A 233 -12.28 9.68 0.64
CA ASP A 233 -11.78 10.80 1.44
C ASP A 233 -10.55 10.35 2.24
N GLY A 234 -9.44 11.08 2.09
CA GLY A 234 -8.17 10.72 2.73
C GLY A 234 -8.21 10.72 4.26
N ARG A 235 -9.01 11.61 4.85
CA ARG A 235 -9.17 11.69 6.31
C ARG A 235 -9.96 10.49 6.82
N ASP A 236 -10.97 10.06 6.08
CA ASP A 236 -11.78 8.90 6.41
C ASP A 236 -10.99 7.60 6.28
N VAL A 237 -10.13 7.47 5.27
CA VAL A 237 -9.16 6.36 5.17
C VAL A 237 -8.33 6.28 6.45
N LEU A 238 -7.65 7.36 6.84
CA LEU A 238 -6.80 7.35 8.03
C LEU A 238 -7.60 7.08 9.32
N ARG A 239 -8.77 7.70 9.47
CA ARG A 239 -9.66 7.49 10.62
C ARG A 239 -10.10 6.03 10.74
N ARG A 240 -10.42 5.38 9.63
CA ARG A 240 -10.80 3.96 9.59
C ARG A 240 -9.62 3.05 9.97
N ILE A 241 -8.43 3.32 9.45
CA ILE A 241 -7.21 2.57 9.78
C ILE A 241 -6.89 2.66 11.28
N VAL A 242 -7.01 3.85 11.89
CA VAL A 242 -6.79 4.01 13.33
C VAL A 242 -7.87 3.27 14.14
N GLY A 243 -9.14 3.43 13.77
CA GLY A 243 -10.23 2.74 14.46
C GLY A 243 -10.16 1.21 14.35
N GLN A 244 -9.69 0.70 13.21
CA GLN A 244 -9.52 -0.73 12.93
C GLN A 244 -8.63 -1.46 13.96
N ILE A 245 -7.74 -0.77 14.66
CA ILE A 245 -6.89 -1.38 15.69
C ILE A 245 -7.71 -2.09 16.79
N ALA A 246 -8.87 -1.53 17.15
CA ALA A 246 -9.76 -2.08 18.17
C ALA A 246 -11.10 -2.60 17.62
N ASN A 247 -11.22 -2.77 16.29
CA ASN A 247 -12.43 -3.22 15.64
C ASN A 247 -12.12 -4.34 14.63
N PRO A 248 -13.05 -5.28 14.40
CA PRO A 248 -12.84 -6.40 13.48
C PRO A 248 -12.35 -6.00 12.09
N VAL A 249 -11.49 -6.84 11.51
CA VAL A 249 -11.14 -6.83 10.10
C VAL A 249 -12.14 -7.68 9.33
N ARG A 250 -12.99 -7.03 8.52
CA ARG A 250 -14.03 -7.62 7.67
C ARG A 250 -13.51 -7.86 6.26
N TRP A 251 -12.53 -8.75 6.14
CA TRP A 251 -11.93 -9.09 4.84
C TRP A 251 -12.91 -9.83 3.93
N ASP A 252 -13.90 -10.53 4.51
CA ASP A 252 -15.07 -11.06 3.82
C ASP A 252 -15.80 -9.98 3.00
N LEU A 253 -16.07 -8.82 3.61
CA LEU A 253 -16.74 -7.69 2.95
C LEU A 253 -15.82 -6.98 1.94
N CYS A 254 -14.51 -6.94 2.22
CA CYS A 254 -13.54 -6.47 1.24
C CYS A 254 -13.58 -7.33 -0.03
N MET A 255 -13.62 -8.66 0.10
CA MET A 255 -13.69 -9.58 -1.03
C MET A 255 -15.05 -9.51 -1.75
N GLU A 256 -16.15 -9.34 -1.02
CA GLU A 256 -17.48 -9.08 -1.62
C GLU A 256 -17.42 -7.82 -2.50
N THR A 257 -16.85 -6.74 -1.98
CA THR A 257 -16.67 -5.49 -2.74
C THR A 257 -15.75 -5.69 -3.95
N MET A 258 -14.66 -6.47 -3.82
CA MET A 258 -13.81 -6.80 -4.98
C MET A 258 -14.61 -7.57 -6.06
N SER A 259 -15.49 -8.48 -5.66
CA SER A 259 -16.37 -9.22 -6.57
C SER A 259 -17.37 -8.29 -7.26
N ASP A 260 -18.01 -7.39 -6.50
CA ASP A 260 -18.98 -6.43 -7.02
C ASP A 260 -18.37 -5.43 -8.01
N LEU A 261 -17.10 -5.07 -7.79
CA LEU A 261 -16.32 -4.26 -8.72
C LEU A 261 -15.86 -5.03 -9.98
N GLY A 262 -16.15 -6.32 -10.09
CA GLY A 262 -15.77 -7.13 -11.25
C GLY A 262 -14.28 -7.43 -11.33
N VAL A 263 -13.64 -7.68 -10.17
CA VAL A 263 -12.22 -8.05 -10.14
C VAL A 263 -11.97 -9.29 -11.01
N THR A 264 -10.93 -9.22 -11.84
CA THR A 264 -10.45 -10.34 -12.67
C THR A 264 -9.08 -10.83 -12.24
N GLY A 265 -8.29 -9.96 -11.59
CA GLY A 265 -6.96 -10.27 -11.10
C GLY A 265 -6.68 -9.63 -9.74
N ILE A 266 -6.10 -10.40 -8.82
CA ILE A 266 -5.61 -9.92 -7.52
C ILE A 266 -4.11 -10.17 -7.42
N LEU A 267 -3.33 -9.11 -7.25
CA LEU A 267 -1.90 -9.20 -6.98
C LEU A 267 -1.61 -8.86 -5.51
N GLU A 268 -0.97 -9.77 -4.79
CA GLU A 268 -0.55 -9.57 -3.41
C GLU A 268 0.91 -9.14 -3.35
N MET A 269 1.16 -8.04 -2.64
CA MET A 269 2.50 -7.49 -2.41
C MET A 269 3.32 -8.36 -1.45
N PRO A 270 4.66 -8.35 -1.54
CA PRO A 270 5.52 -9.15 -0.68
C PRO A 270 5.40 -8.73 0.80
N PRO A 271 5.54 -9.68 1.74
CA PRO A 271 5.58 -11.12 1.54
C PRO A 271 4.21 -11.70 1.19
N ALA A 272 4.10 -12.33 0.02
CA ALA A 272 2.81 -12.75 -0.54
C ALA A 272 2.50 -14.25 -0.33
N GLY A 273 1.22 -14.60 -0.35
CA GLY A 273 0.70 -15.96 -0.37
C GLY A 273 -0.55 -16.16 0.48
N THR A 274 -0.75 -15.32 1.49
CA THR A 274 -1.85 -15.45 2.45
C THR A 274 -3.14 -14.96 1.84
N LEU A 275 -3.17 -13.72 1.32
CA LEU A 275 -4.37 -13.11 0.77
C LEU A 275 -4.76 -13.74 -0.56
N THR A 276 -3.79 -14.07 -1.42
CA THR A 276 -4.03 -14.88 -2.62
C THR A 276 -4.57 -16.27 -2.29
N GLY A 277 -4.08 -16.90 -1.21
CA GLY A 277 -4.61 -18.16 -0.71
C GLY A 277 -6.08 -18.06 -0.28
N ILE A 278 -6.45 -16.99 0.42
CA ILE A 278 -7.85 -16.70 0.79
C ILE A 278 -8.69 -16.44 -0.46
N ALA A 279 -8.24 -15.56 -1.35
CA ALA A 279 -8.92 -15.19 -2.59
C ALA A 279 -9.23 -16.42 -3.47
N LYS A 280 -8.28 -17.34 -3.65
CA LYS A 280 -8.49 -18.59 -4.42
C LYS A 280 -9.66 -19.44 -3.90
N ARG A 281 -9.93 -19.39 -2.59
CA ARG A 281 -11.04 -20.11 -1.97
C ARG A 281 -12.36 -19.36 -2.16
N ALA A 282 -12.35 -18.05 -1.95
CA ALA A 282 -13.54 -17.20 -1.89
C ALA A 282 -14.02 -16.67 -3.25
N LEU A 283 -13.11 -16.36 -4.17
CA LEU A 283 -13.40 -15.67 -5.43
C LEU A 283 -13.13 -16.59 -6.63
N LYS A 284 -14.15 -17.35 -7.03
CA LYS A 284 -14.04 -18.28 -8.16
C LYS A 284 -13.91 -17.53 -9.48
N GLY A 285 -12.96 -17.93 -10.32
CA GLY A 285 -12.71 -17.31 -11.63
C GLY A 285 -11.79 -16.10 -11.60
N VAL A 286 -11.41 -15.60 -10.42
CA VAL A 286 -10.44 -14.51 -10.27
C VAL A 286 -9.03 -15.09 -10.27
N GLU A 287 -8.18 -14.57 -11.16
CA GLU A 287 -6.77 -14.95 -11.18
C GLU A 287 -6.00 -14.26 -10.04
N THR A 288 -4.95 -14.89 -9.55
CA THR A 288 -4.19 -14.37 -8.41
C THR A 288 -2.69 -14.46 -8.66
N PHE A 289 -1.95 -13.40 -8.34
CA PHE A 289 -0.50 -13.38 -8.38
C PHE A 289 0.06 -13.06 -6.99
N ALA A 290 1.00 -13.88 -6.51
CA ALA A 290 1.67 -13.66 -5.22
C ALA A 290 3.12 -13.23 -5.50
N LEU A 291 3.41 -11.93 -5.39
CA LEU A 291 4.76 -11.40 -5.59
C LEU A 291 5.60 -11.68 -4.34
N LYS A 292 6.45 -12.70 -4.40
CA LYS A 292 7.27 -13.15 -3.27
C LYS A 292 8.70 -12.64 -3.36
N THR A 293 9.26 -12.63 -4.56
CA THR A 293 10.68 -12.37 -4.82
C THR A 293 10.87 -11.49 -6.06
N PRO A 294 12.00 -10.75 -6.18
CA PRO A 294 12.22 -9.81 -7.28
C PRO A 294 12.28 -10.44 -8.67
N ASP A 295 12.72 -11.70 -8.80
CA ASP A 295 12.74 -12.44 -10.07
C ASP A 295 11.35 -12.65 -10.68
N GLN A 296 10.29 -12.39 -9.92
CA GLN A 296 8.91 -12.45 -10.36
C GLN A 296 8.37 -11.10 -10.87
N LEU A 297 9.14 -10.02 -10.81
CA LEU A 297 8.68 -8.68 -11.18
C LEU A 297 8.18 -8.59 -12.63
N ASP A 298 8.84 -9.26 -13.58
CA ASP A 298 8.40 -9.25 -14.98
C ASP A 298 7.06 -9.95 -15.15
N ALA A 299 6.90 -11.14 -14.58
CA ALA A 299 5.62 -11.86 -14.58
C ALA A 299 4.52 -11.09 -13.82
N ALA A 300 4.88 -10.36 -12.76
CA ALA A 300 3.96 -9.49 -12.03
C ALA A 300 3.49 -8.31 -12.89
N ARG A 301 4.39 -7.70 -13.67
CA ARG A 301 4.03 -6.63 -14.63
C ARG A 301 3.13 -7.15 -15.74
N GLU A 302 3.43 -8.31 -16.31
CA GLU A 302 2.55 -8.98 -17.29
C GLU A 302 1.16 -9.27 -16.70
N PHE A 303 1.09 -9.70 -15.43
CA PHE A 303 -0.17 -9.89 -14.73
C PHE A 303 -0.95 -8.57 -14.57
N CYS A 304 -0.25 -7.48 -14.20
CA CYS A 304 -0.83 -6.14 -14.14
C CYS A 304 -1.33 -5.66 -15.51
N ASP A 305 -0.60 -5.93 -16.59
CA ASP A 305 -1.00 -5.58 -17.96
C ASP A 305 -2.24 -6.36 -18.40
N LYS A 306 -2.32 -7.64 -18.06
CA LYS A 306 -3.44 -8.51 -18.41
C LYS A 306 -4.76 -8.11 -17.74
N HIS A 307 -4.71 -7.72 -16.47
CA HIS A 307 -5.92 -7.47 -15.66
C HIS A 307 -6.19 -5.99 -15.41
N GLY A 308 -5.20 -5.13 -15.65
CA GLY A 308 -5.32 -3.70 -15.50
C GLY A 308 -6.28 -3.13 -16.54
N GLU A 309 -7.12 -2.21 -16.10
CA GLU A 309 -8.01 -1.45 -16.97
C GLU A 309 -7.65 0.02 -16.85
N ALA A 310 -7.72 0.75 -17.96
CA ALA A 310 -7.49 2.19 -17.97
C ALA A 310 -8.38 2.87 -16.93
N SER A 311 -7.76 3.55 -15.96
CA SER A 311 -8.48 4.24 -14.91
C SER A 311 -9.40 5.32 -15.48
N MET A 312 -10.63 5.36 -14.97
CA MET A 312 -11.62 6.40 -15.27
C MET A 312 -11.27 7.75 -14.61
N ILE A 313 -10.29 7.77 -13.70
CA ILE A 313 -9.73 9.00 -13.15
C ILE A 313 -8.68 9.48 -14.16
N GLU A 314 -8.97 10.58 -14.88
CA GLU A 314 -8.00 11.22 -15.76
C GLU A 314 -6.74 11.58 -14.96
N THR A 315 -5.69 10.76 -15.09
CA THR A 315 -4.35 11.04 -14.58
C THR A 315 -3.56 11.95 -15.52
N THR A 316 -4.14 12.29 -16.68
CA THR A 316 -3.62 13.29 -17.59
C THR A 316 -3.60 14.62 -16.85
N PRO A 317 -2.42 15.18 -16.53
CA PRO A 317 -2.38 16.47 -15.88
C PRO A 317 -3.03 17.49 -16.82
N THR A 318 -3.89 18.38 -16.33
CA THR A 318 -4.57 19.39 -17.17
C THR A 318 -3.57 20.30 -17.90
N TRP A 319 -2.32 20.34 -17.43
CA TRP A 319 -1.19 20.99 -18.07
C TRP A 319 0.13 20.34 -17.61
N ARG A 320 1.16 20.40 -18.46
CA ARG A 320 2.56 20.03 -18.18
C ARG A 320 3.44 21.27 -18.27
N MET A 321 4.63 21.20 -17.68
CA MET A 321 5.57 22.31 -17.68
C MET A 321 6.97 21.82 -17.98
N VAL A 322 7.61 22.42 -18.98
CA VAL A 322 9.03 22.24 -19.26
C VAL A 322 9.78 23.28 -18.44
N VAL A 323 10.79 22.84 -17.70
CA VAL A 323 11.59 23.69 -16.81
C VAL A 323 13.04 23.73 -17.26
N SER A 324 13.74 24.79 -16.88
CA SER A 324 15.16 24.92 -17.15
C SER A 324 15.98 23.86 -16.42
N PRO A 325 16.87 23.12 -17.10
CA PRO A 325 17.74 22.14 -16.46
C PRO A 325 18.93 22.79 -15.74
N ALA A 326 19.26 24.05 -16.06
CA ALA A 326 20.48 24.71 -15.61
C ALA A 326 20.27 26.22 -15.38
N LYS A 327 21.30 26.87 -14.85
CA LYS A 327 21.36 28.33 -14.80
C LYS A 327 22.04 28.86 -16.06
N GLY A 328 21.45 29.85 -16.72
CA GLY A 328 22.06 30.45 -17.91
C GLY A 328 21.10 31.32 -18.69
N THR A 329 21.46 31.61 -19.94
CA THR A 329 20.61 32.27 -20.92
C THR A 329 19.87 31.21 -21.72
N PHE A 330 18.54 31.27 -21.76
CA PHE A 330 17.73 30.39 -22.58
C PHE A 330 17.77 30.84 -24.03
N HIS A 331 18.03 29.90 -24.93
CA HIS A 331 18.01 30.09 -26.36
C HIS A 331 16.96 29.20 -27.00
N LEU A 332 15.95 29.82 -27.58
CA LEU A 332 14.79 29.13 -28.13
C LEU A 332 15.13 28.47 -29.48
N SER A 333 14.68 27.23 -29.70
CA SER A 333 14.90 26.54 -30.97
C SER A 333 13.96 27.06 -32.04
N SER A 334 14.48 27.43 -33.22
CA SER A 334 13.68 27.87 -34.37
C SER A 334 12.63 26.82 -34.80
N GLU A 335 12.90 25.54 -34.57
CA GLU A 335 11.96 24.46 -34.89
C GLU A 335 10.76 24.37 -33.94
N ALA A 336 10.86 24.96 -32.75
CA ALA A 336 9.84 24.92 -31.71
C ALA A 336 8.97 26.19 -31.65
N VAL A 337 9.48 27.34 -32.13
CA VAL A 337 8.75 28.62 -32.13
C VAL A 337 7.47 28.59 -32.95
N GLU A 338 7.50 27.89 -34.08
CA GLU A 338 6.40 27.90 -35.06
C GLU A 338 5.37 26.77 -34.84
N ARG A 339 5.50 26.00 -33.76
CA ARG A 339 4.66 24.83 -33.51
C ARG A 339 3.64 25.07 -32.41
N ASP A 340 2.37 24.96 -32.79
CA ASP A 340 1.26 24.91 -31.83
C ASP A 340 1.18 23.57 -31.07
N ALA A 341 1.90 22.54 -31.55
CA ALA A 341 1.99 21.23 -30.92
C ALA A 341 3.41 20.64 -31.01
N LEU A 342 3.87 20.06 -29.90
CA LEU A 342 5.19 19.46 -29.77
C LEU A 342 5.10 17.95 -29.66
N GLU A 343 5.92 17.25 -30.44
CA GLU A 343 6.11 15.81 -30.34
C GLU A 343 6.94 15.45 -29.10
N PRO A 344 6.72 14.28 -28.47
CA PRO A 344 7.57 13.79 -27.39
C PRO A 344 9.05 13.74 -27.80
N GLY A 345 9.91 14.28 -26.93
CA GLY A 345 11.37 14.30 -27.11
C GLY A 345 11.92 15.44 -27.96
N VAL A 346 11.08 16.30 -28.55
CA VAL A 346 11.55 17.42 -29.36
C VAL A 346 12.38 18.41 -28.53
N VAL A 347 13.50 18.88 -29.08
CA VAL A 347 14.33 19.92 -28.47
C VAL A 347 13.67 21.28 -28.68
N ILE A 348 13.29 21.92 -27.59
CA ILE A 348 12.59 23.21 -27.59
C ILE A 348 13.56 24.40 -27.51
N GLY A 349 14.79 24.16 -27.08
CA GLY A 349 15.81 25.19 -26.95
C GLY A 349 17.02 24.66 -26.20
N ALA A 350 17.90 25.56 -25.74
CA ALA A 350 19.06 25.23 -24.94
C ALA A 350 19.37 26.34 -23.94
N VAL A 351 19.85 25.98 -22.75
CA VAL A 351 20.33 26.93 -21.75
C VAL A 351 21.85 26.99 -21.84
N ALA A 352 22.37 28.18 -22.17
CA ALA A 352 23.80 28.43 -22.30
C ALA A 352 24.35 29.20 -21.10
N SER A 353 25.49 28.74 -20.59
CA SER A 353 26.33 29.45 -19.64
C SER A 353 27.66 29.82 -20.31
N LEU A 354 28.58 30.45 -19.56
CA LEU A 354 29.93 30.76 -20.07
C LEU A 354 30.76 29.52 -20.40
N ARG A 355 30.38 28.33 -19.91
CA ARG A 355 31.18 27.10 -20.02
C ARG A 355 30.44 25.98 -20.74
N ASP A 356 29.14 25.87 -20.52
CA ASP A 356 28.33 24.72 -20.96
C ASP A 356 27.06 25.18 -21.66
N ARG A 357 26.54 24.34 -22.57
CA ARG A 357 25.24 24.47 -23.20
C ARG A 357 24.46 23.17 -23.01
N VAL A 358 23.25 23.27 -22.47
CA VAL A 358 22.40 22.12 -22.15
C VAL A 358 21.10 22.23 -22.94
N ASP A 359 20.81 21.22 -23.75
CA ASP A 359 19.55 21.17 -24.50
C ASP A 359 18.35 20.98 -23.56
N VAL A 360 17.25 21.62 -23.91
CA VAL A 360 15.96 21.51 -23.24
C VAL A 360 15.02 20.83 -24.21
N SER A 361 14.48 19.68 -23.84
CA SER A 361 13.49 18.94 -24.64
C SER A 361 12.13 18.89 -23.93
N ALA A 362 11.07 18.65 -24.70
CA ALA A 362 9.72 18.37 -24.20
C ALA A 362 9.52 16.85 -24.10
N PRO A 363 9.70 16.19 -22.94
CA PRO A 363 9.82 14.72 -22.88
C PRO A 363 8.55 13.98 -23.31
N HIS A 364 7.38 14.61 -23.16
CA HIS A 364 6.08 13.98 -23.38
C HIS A 364 5.20 14.66 -24.43
N GLY A 365 5.69 15.74 -25.07
CA GLY A 365 4.91 16.51 -26.05
C GLY A 365 3.61 17.13 -25.50
N GLY A 366 2.82 17.71 -26.40
CA GLY A 366 1.52 18.34 -26.15
C GLY A 366 1.31 19.64 -26.91
N SER A 367 0.10 20.18 -26.85
CA SER A 367 -0.23 21.48 -27.44
C SER A 367 0.42 22.60 -26.62
N VAL A 368 1.05 23.57 -27.29
CA VAL A 368 1.66 24.73 -26.63
C VAL A 368 0.57 25.64 -26.09
N VAL A 369 0.57 25.88 -24.77
CA VAL A 369 -0.36 26.82 -24.13
C VAL A 369 0.25 28.20 -24.10
N GLU A 370 1.46 28.31 -23.53
CA GLU A 370 2.20 29.56 -23.46
C GLU A 370 3.68 29.31 -23.21
N TRP A 371 4.51 30.18 -23.79
CA TRP A 371 5.91 30.33 -23.40
C TRP A 371 5.99 31.27 -22.19
N LEU A 372 6.72 30.85 -21.17
CA LEU A 372 6.89 31.58 -19.91
C LEU A 372 8.21 32.37 -19.87
N VAL A 373 9.02 32.24 -20.92
CA VAL A 373 10.29 32.93 -21.14
C VAL A 373 10.42 33.27 -22.62
N GLU A 374 11.25 34.27 -22.92
CA GLU A 374 11.62 34.66 -24.28
C GLU A 374 13.05 34.20 -24.62
N ASP A 375 13.40 34.21 -25.91
CA ASP A 375 14.78 33.98 -26.33
C ASP A 375 15.71 35.05 -25.74
N GLY A 376 16.77 34.63 -25.07
CA GLY A 376 17.72 35.51 -24.39
C GLY A 376 17.43 35.74 -22.91
N ASP A 377 16.35 35.20 -22.35
CA ASP A 377 16.05 35.33 -20.92
C ASP A 377 17.05 34.59 -20.02
N LEU A 378 17.32 35.18 -18.86
CA LEU A 378 18.09 34.52 -17.80
C LEU A 378 17.18 33.58 -17.02
N VAL A 379 17.61 32.33 -16.91
CA VAL A 379 16.84 31.26 -16.26
C VAL A 379 17.64 30.55 -15.17
N SER A 380 16.95 30.04 -14.16
CA SER A 380 17.52 29.24 -13.08
C SER A 380 17.05 27.78 -13.15
N PRO A 381 17.77 26.80 -12.57
CA PRO A 381 17.33 25.41 -12.56
C PRO A 381 15.94 25.28 -11.93
N GLY A 382 15.05 24.55 -12.61
CA GLY A 382 13.64 24.38 -12.21
C GLY A 382 12.72 25.55 -12.59
N GLN A 383 13.23 26.63 -13.18
CA GLN A 383 12.40 27.74 -13.64
C GLN A 383 11.51 27.28 -14.81
N PRO A 384 10.20 27.53 -14.77
CA PRO A 384 9.29 27.27 -15.88
C PRO A 384 9.71 27.98 -17.17
N LEU A 385 9.69 27.25 -18.29
CA LEU A 385 10.00 27.77 -19.63
C LEU A 385 8.78 27.72 -20.56
N LEU A 386 8.02 26.63 -20.50
CA LEU A 386 6.91 26.37 -21.42
C LEU A 386 5.79 25.61 -20.71
N ARG A 387 4.54 26.04 -20.90
CA ARG A 387 3.36 25.28 -20.47
C ARG A 387 2.75 24.55 -21.68
N LEU A 388 2.49 23.27 -21.50
CA LEU A 388 1.86 22.40 -22.49
C LEU A 388 0.52 21.88 -21.98
N HIS A 389 -0.47 21.72 -22.86
CA HIS A 389 -1.64 20.91 -22.59
C HIS A 389 -1.36 19.51 -23.16
N PRO A 390 -1.46 18.43 -22.37
CA PRO A 390 -1.28 17.09 -22.93
C PRO A 390 -2.37 16.81 -23.97
N GLU A 391 -1.97 16.32 -25.13
CA GLU A 391 -2.93 15.72 -26.05
C GLU A 391 -3.23 14.31 -25.54
N GLY A 392 -4.50 14.04 -25.24
CA GLY A 392 -4.93 12.71 -24.81
C GLY A 392 -4.62 11.72 -25.93
N SER A 393 -3.90 10.65 -25.61
CA SER A 393 -3.80 9.49 -26.48
C SER A 393 -5.21 8.91 -26.61
N SER A 394 -5.90 9.23 -27.71
CA SER A 394 -7.18 8.66 -28.11
C SER A 394 -7.09 7.16 -28.30
#